data_AF-A0A538DCF0-F1
#
_entry.id   AF-A0A538DCF0-F1
#
_cell.length_a   1.000
_cell.length_b   1.000
_cell.length_c   1.000
_cell.angle_alpha   90.00
_cell.angle_beta   90.00
_cell.angle_gamma   90.00
#
_symmetry.space_group_name_H-M   'P 1'
#
loop_
_entity.id
_entity.type
_entity.pdbx_description
1 polymer ?
#
loop_
_entity_poly.entity_id
_entity_poly.type
_entity_poly.pdbx_seq_one_letter_code
_entity_poly.pdbx_strand_id
1 'polypeptide(L)'
;MSRLGAVLLAVAAAALLSPATGYAKSYSLPGADVAVQIHSDGSLLVREQITFDFSGDFSGAYRDIPLRPGESIDDVGVSEGSDEYIPGANTELGSFGVPGSFGVELGSKRVRIVWHYRA
;
A
#
# COMPACT_ATOMS: atom_id res chain seq x y z
N MET A 1 -32.28 2.86 45.11
CA MET A 1 -31.48 2.17 44.08
C MET A 1 -31.04 0.83 44.66
N SER A 2 -31.34 -0.30 44.01
CA SER A 2 -30.89 -1.61 44.49
C SER A 2 -29.37 -1.71 44.38
N ARG A 3 -28.71 -2.43 45.30
CA ARG A 3 -27.24 -2.63 45.30
C ARG A 3 -26.73 -3.11 43.94
N LEU A 4 -27.54 -3.91 43.23
CA LEU A 4 -27.26 -4.40 41.89
C LEU A 4 -27.15 -3.27 40.84
N GLY A 5 -28.03 -2.27 40.91
CA GLY A 5 -28.03 -1.13 39.99
C GLY A 5 -26.82 -0.21 40.17
N ALA A 6 -26.36 -0.04 41.42
CA ALA A 6 -25.14 0.73 41.71
C ALA A 6 -23.87 0.02 41.19
N VAL A 7 -23.81 -1.31 41.31
CA VAL A 7 -22.69 -2.12 40.79
C VAL A 7 -22.65 -2.08 39.26
N LEU A 8 -23.79 -2.21 38.58
CA LEU A 8 -23.86 -2.14 37.12
C LEU A 8 -23.42 -0.77 36.59
N LEU A 9 -23.81 0.32 37.26
CA LEU A 9 -23.37 1.67 36.88
C LEU A 9 -21.85 1.84 37.07
N ALA A 10 -21.29 1.30 38.16
CA ALA A 10 -19.86 1.37 38.44
C ALA A 10 -19.03 0.57 37.41
N VAL A 11 -19.51 -0.60 36.99
CA VAL A 11 -18.85 -1.41 35.96
C VAL A 11 -18.92 -0.74 34.58
N ALA A 12 -20.08 -0.16 34.22
CA ALA A 12 -20.21 0.58 32.97
C ALA A 12 -19.31 1.83 32.93
N ALA A 13 -19.21 2.56 34.05
CA ALA A 13 -18.30 3.69 34.17
C ALA A 13 -16.82 3.26 34.07
N ALA A 14 -16.44 2.13 34.66
CA ALA A 14 -15.08 1.58 34.57
C ALA A 14 -14.71 1.13 33.15
N ALA A 15 -15.66 0.61 32.37
CA ALA A 15 -15.43 0.22 30.98
C ALA A 15 -15.17 1.45 30.07
N LEU A 16 -15.80 2.59 30.35
CA LEU A 16 -15.57 3.86 29.63
C LEU A 16 -14.23 4.52 29.96
N LEU A 17 -13.59 4.13 31.08
CA LEU A 17 -12.28 4.62 31.51
C LEU A 17 -11.12 3.76 30.98
N SER A 18 -11.41 2.69 30.25
CA SER A 18 -10.37 1.89 29.61
C SER A 18 -9.79 2.68 28.43
N PRO A 19 -8.51 3.06 28.45
CA PRO A 19 -7.91 3.75 27.31
C PRO A 19 -8.01 2.80 26.11
N ALA A 20 -8.69 3.26 25.06
CA ALA A 20 -8.58 2.62 23.76
C ALA A 20 -7.11 2.78 23.34
N THR A 21 -6.31 1.73 23.48
CA THR A 21 -5.00 1.64 22.84
C THR A 21 -5.24 1.61 21.34
N GLY A 22 -5.36 2.78 20.73
CA GLY A 22 -5.24 2.92 19.29
C GLY A 22 -3.82 2.50 18.94
N TYR A 23 -3.67 1.33 18.30
CA TYR A 23 -2.42 0.95 17.65
C TYR A 23 -2.22 1.90 16.48
N ALA A 24 -1.60 3.05 16.76
CA ALA A 24 -1.25 4.02 15.74
C ALA A 24 -0.22 3.37 14.82
N LYS A 25 -0.67 3.02 13.61
CA LYS A 25 0.24 2.57 12.56
C LYS A 25 0.93 3.79 11.95
N SER A 26 2.20 3.63 11.62
CA SER A 26 2.96 4.66 10.91
C SER A 26 3.91 4.02 9.91
N TYR A 27 4.33 4.80 8.92
CA TYR A 27 5.37 4.38 8.01
C TYR A 27 6.15 5.61 7.54
N SER A 28 7.38 5.38 7.09
CA SER A 28 8.19 6.37 6.40
C SER A 28 8.78 5.78 5.11
N LEU A 29 9.21 6.64 4.19
CA LEU A 29 9.88 6.25 2.95
C LEU A 29 11.30 6.82 2.98
N PRO A 30 12.25 6.18 3.69
CA PRO A 30 13.58 6.76 3.92
C PRO A 30 14.44 6.88 2.65
N GLY A 31 14.08 6.19 1.56
CA GLY A 31 14.82 6.25 0.30
C GLY A 31 13.95 5.92 -0.91
N ALA A 32 14.22 6.62 -2.02
CA ALA A 32 13.63 6.36 -3.32
C ALA A 32 14.71 6.59 -4.40
N ASP A 33 15.20 5.49 -4.98
CA ASP A 33 16.18 5.51 -6.06
C ASP A 33 15.47 5.29 -7.39
N VAL A 34 15.70 6.19 -8.34
CA VAL A 34 15.09 6.11 -9.68
C VAL A 34 16.19 6.05 -10.73
N ALA A 35 16.24 4.95 -11.47
CA ALA A 35 17.11 4.78 -12.62
C ALA A 35 16.29 4.81 -13.90
N VAL A 36 16.73 5.61 -14.88
CA VAL A 36 16.11 5.72 -16.19
C VAL A 36 17.16 5.45 -17.25
N GLN A 37 16.90 4.48 -18.11
CA GLN A 37 17.73 4.18 -19.28
C GLN A 37 16.95 4.53 -20.54
N ILE A 38 17.59 5.27 -21.44
CA ILE A 38 17.02 5.67 -22.72
C ILE A 38 17.50 4.68 -23.78
N HIS A 39 16.59 4.05 -24.49
CA HIS A 39 16.90 3.18 -25.62
C HIS A 39 17.06 3.99 -26.91
N SER A 40 17.67 3.37 -27.93
CA SER A 40 17.95 4.03 -29.22
C SER A 40 16.70 4.47 -29.98
N ASP A 41 15.56 3.85 -29.71
CA ASP A 41 14.25 4.19 -30.29
C ASP A 41 13.50 5.27 -29.47
N GLY A 42 14.10 5.78 -28.40
CA GLY A 42 13.51 6.78 -27.51
C GLY A 42 12.60 6.19 -26.42
N SER A 43 12.42 4.88 -26.36
CA SER A 43 11.73 4.22 -25.23
C SER A 43 12.57 4.31 -23.95
N LEU A 44 11.89 4.22 -22.79
CA LEU A 44 12.51 4.34 -21.48
C LEU A 44 12.36 3.03 -20.70
N LEU A 45 13.47 2.49 -20.20
CA LEU A 45 13.44 1.51 -19.13
C LEU A 45 13.60 2.24 -17.80
N VAL A 46 12.54 2.21 -16.98
CA VAL A 46 12.50 2.88 -15.68
C VAL A 46 12.52 1.83 -14.56
N ARG A 47 13.39 2.02 -13.57
CA ARG A 47 13.41 1.25 -12.34
C ARG A 47 13.29 2.19 -11.15
N GLU A 48 12.23 2.03 -10.37
CA GLU A 48 12.05 2.69 -9.08
C GLU A 48 12.31 1.68 -7.96
N GLN A 49 13.17 2.02 -7.00
CA GLN A 49 13.37 1.28 -5.77
C GLN A 49 12.99 2.17 -4.60
N ILE A 50 11.87 1.84 -3.93
CA ILE A 50 11.35 2.61 -2.80
C ILE A 50 11.53 1.78 -1.54
N THR A 51 12.22 2.34 -0.56
CA THR A 51 12.37 1.71 0.76
C THR A 51 11.21 2.15 1.64
N PHE A 52 10.52 1.20 2.25
CA PHE A 52 9.50 1.43 3.26
C PHE A 52 10.04 1.06 4.63
N ASP A 53 9.71 1.87 5.65
CA ASP A 53 9.93 1.56 7.05
C ASP A 53 8.59 1.61 7.77
N PHE A 54 8.12 0.47 8.28
CA PHE A 54 6.77 0.30 8.82
C PHE A 54 6.79 0.14 10.34
N SER A 55 5.76 0.71 10.98
CA SER A 55 5.39 0.45 12.36
C SER A 55 3.92 0.03 12.41
N GLY A 56 3.69 -1.26 12.60
CA GLY A 56 2.39 -1.95 12.48
C GLY A 56 2.21 -2.67 11.15
N ASP A 57 1.12 -3.43 11.00
CA ASP A 57 0.97 -4.38 9.88
C ASP A 57 0.49 -3.72 8.58
N PHE A 58 1.24 -3.79 7.48
CA PHE A 58 0.81 -3.26 6.17
C PHE A 58 0.67 -4.37 5.13
N SER A 59 -0.30 -4.21 4.23
CA SER A 59 -0.66 -5.26 3.27
C SER A 59 -0.66 -4.82 1.80
N GLY A 60 -0.32 -3.57 1.51
CA GLY A 60 -0.30 -3.10 0.14
C GLY A 60 0.11 -1.65 -0.02
N ALA A 61 0.48 -1.29 -1.24
CA ALA A 61 0.78 0.06 -1.66
C ALA A 61 0.43 0.23 -3.14
N TYR A 62 0.49 1.46 -3.62
CA TYR A 62 0.15 1.77 -5.01
C TYR A 62 1.06 2.86 -5.58
N ARG A 63 1.11 2.90 -6.91
CA ARG A 63 1.77 3.94 -7.67
C ARG A 63 0.91 4.35 -8.86
N ASP A 64 0.50 5.62 -8.87
CA ASP A 64 -0.16 6.25 -10.02
C ASP A 64 0.89 7.01 -10.83
N ILE A 65 1.18 6.59 -12.06
CA ILE A 65 2.11 7.26 -12.97
C ILE A 65 1.31 8.06 -13.99
N PRO A 66 1.38 9.40 -14.00
CA PRO A 66 0.64 10.21 -14.96
C PRO A 66 1.19 9.99 -16.39
N LEU A 67 0.30 10.01 -17.37
CA LEU A 67 0.63 9.94 -18.80
C LEU A 67 0.24 11.24 -19.48
N ARG A 68 1.13 11.77 -20.32
CA ARG A 68 0.82 12.85 -21.28
C ARG A 68 0.22 12.26 -22.56
N PRO A 69 -0.44 13.09 -23.40
CA PRO A 69 -0.92 12.62 -24.70
C PRO A 69 0.20 12.00 -25.54
N GLY A 70 -0.01 10.77 -25.99
CA GLY A 70 0.96 10.00 -26.78
C GLY A 70 1.95 9.17 -25.97
N GLU A 71 1.95 9.26 -24.63
CA GLU A 71 2.75 8.40 -23.76
C GLU A 71 1.96 7.11 -23.42
N SER A 72 2.68 5.99 -23.33
CA SER A 72 2.18 4.71 -22.84
C SER A 72 3.24 4.03 -21.98
N ILE A 73 2.80 3.14 -21.10
CA ILE A 73 3.68 2.26 -20.31
C ILE A 73 3.21 0.84 -20.55
N ASP A 74 4.17 -0.02 -20.86
CA ASP A 74 4.03 -1.47 -20.96
C ASP A 74 5.07 -2.16 -20.05
N ASP A 75 5.09 -3.49 -20.08
CA ASP A 75 6.06 -4.35 -19.38
C ASP A 75 6.29 -3.98 -17.89
N VAL A 76 5.19 -3.78 -17.17
CA VAL A 76 5.24 -3.43 -15.75
C VAL A 76 5.48 -4.69 -14.91
N GLY A 77 6.55 -4.65 -14.11
CA GLY A 77 6.83 -5.63 -13.06
C GLY A 77 6.92 -4.99 -11.67
N VAL A 78 6.69 -5.78 -10.63
CA VAL A 78 6.92 -5.39 -9.23
C VAL A 78 7.74 -6.49 -8.56
N SER A 79 8.69 -6.09 -7.71
CA SER A 79 9.54 -7.01 -6.97
C SER A 79 9.92 -6.43 -5.61
N GLU A 80 10.15 -7.30 -4.64
CA GLU A 80 10.67 -6.96 -3.32
C GLU A 80 11.96 -7.75 -3.06
N GLY A 81 13.10 -7.07 -3.00
CA GLY A 81 14.40 -7.74 -2.95
C GLY A 81 14.62 -8.62 -4.20
N SER A 82 14.74 -9.94 -4.00
CA SER A 82 14.85 -10.93 -5.09
C SER A 82 13.52 -11.51 -5.55
N ASP A 83 12.42 -11.19 -4.85
CA ASP A 83 11.14 -11.85 -5.07
C ASP A 83 10.30 -11.05 -6.05
N GLU A 84 10.08 -11.63 -7.23
CA GLU A 84 9.21 -11.06 -8.25
C GLU A 84 7.73 -11.34 -7.92
N TYR A 85 6.89 -10.32 -8.03
CA TYR A 85 5.46 -10.44 -7.72
C TYR A 85 4.70 -10.97 -8.93
N ILE A 86 3.62 -11.71 -8.67
CA ILE A 86 2.79 -12.32 -9.71
C ILE A 86 1.74 -11.30 -10.20
N PRO A 87 1.57 -11.09 -11.51
CA PRO A 87 0.58 -10.16 -12.05
C PRO A 87 -0.87 -10.67 -11.89
N GLY A 88 -1.83 -9.75 -11.94
CA GLY A 88 -3.28 -10.04 -11.99
C GLY A 88 -4.08 -9.71 -10.73
N ALA A 89 -3.49 -8.99 -9.77
CA ALA A 89 -4.19 -8.59 -8.55
C ALA A 89 -5.19 -7.43 -8.78
N ASN A 90 -6.06 -7.19 -7.79
CA ASN A 90 -7.00 -6.07 -7.79
C ASN A 90 -6.25 -4.73 -7.69
N THR A 91 -6.69 -3.74 -8.48
CA THR A 91 -6.13 -2.37 -8.57
C THR A 91 -6.94 -1.32 -7.81
N GLU A 92 -8.03 -1.70 -7.14
CA GLU A 92 -8.77 -0.84 -6.25
C GLU A 92 -7.92 -0.48 -5.02
N LEU A 93 -7.85 0.80 -4.68
CA LEU A 93 -7.06 1.28 -3.57
C LEU A 93 -7.66 0.80 -2.25
N GLY A 94 -6.83 0.19 -1.40
CA GLY A 94 -7.29 -0.43 -0.15
C GLY A 94 -7.92 -1.81 -0.33
N SER A 95 -7.89 -2.37 -1.54
CA SER A 95 -8.22 -3.78 -1.74
C SER A 95 -7.23 -4.69 -1.02
N PHE A 96 -7.70 -5.91 -0.74
CA PHE A 96 -6.86 -6.99 -0.24
C PHE A 96 -6.57 -7.97 -1.38
N GLY A 97 -5.32 -8.40 -1.49
CA GLY A 97 -4.88 -9.35 -2.49
C GLY A 97 -3.95 -10.41 -1.89
N VAL A 98 -3.55 -11.35 -2.74
CA VAL A 98 -2.54 -12.36 -2.37
C VAL A 98 -1.19 -11.65 -2.19
N PRO A 99 -0.51 -11.77 -1.04
CA PRO A 99 0.83 -11.21 -0.88
C PRO A 99 1.80 -11.75 -1.94
N GLY A 100 2.67 -10.89 -2.46
CA GLY A 100 3.52 -11.24 -3.60
C GLY A 100 2.79 -11.17 -4.93
N SER A 101 1.70 -10.39 -5.03
CA SER A 101 0.99 -10.14 -6.28
C SER A 101 0.77 -8.66 -6.54
N PHE A 102 0.61 -8.30 -7.82
CA PHE A 102 0.34 -6.93 -8.23
C PHE A 102 -0.68 -6.86 -9.38
N GLY A 103 -1.35 -5.73 -9.48
CA GLY A 103 -2.28 -5.40 -10.54
C GLY A 103 -1.86 -4.13 -11.26
N VAL A 104 -2.21 -4.03 -12.55
CA VAL A 104 -1.97 -2.85 -13.38
C VAL A 104 -3.26 -2.43 -14.05
N GLU A 105 -3.66 -1.17 -13.84
CA GLU A 105 -4.80 -0.55 -14.49
C GLU A 105 -4.28 0.50 -15.47
N LEU A 106 -4.51 0.25 -16.76
CA LEU A 106 -4.14 1.15 -17.84
C LEU A 106 -5.27 2.16 -18.08
N GLY A 107 -4.99 3.44 -17.84
CA GLY A 107 -5.90 4.54 -18.13
C GLY A 107 -5.32 5.51 -19.17
N SER A 108 -6.15 6.39 -19.71
CA SER A 108 -5.74 7.36 -20.73
C SER A 108 -4.89 8.53 -20.21
N LYS A 109 -4.86 8.74 -18.89
CA LYS A 109 -4.12 9.83 -18.22
C LYS A 109 -3.14 9.34 -17.16
N ARG A 110 -3.20 8.06 -16.82
CA ARG A 110 -2.33 7.43 -15.83
C ARG A 110 -2.29 5.92 -16.02
N VAL A 111 -1.20 5.31 -15.59
CA VAL A 111 -1.16 3.90 -15.20
C VAL A 111 -1.19 3.81 -13.68
N ARG A 112 -2.02 2.92 -13.14
CA ARG A 112 -2.03 2.59 -11.71
C ARG A 112 -1.47 1.20 -11.51
N ILE A 113 -0.53 1.09 -10.59
CA ILE A 113 0.06 -0.17 -10.13
C ILE A 113 -0.33 -0.33 -8.67
N VAL A 114 -0.90 -1.47 -8.28
CA VAL A 114 -1.20 -1.81 -6.89
C VAL A 114 -0.55 -3.13 -6.57
N TRP A 115 0.23 -3.21 -5.50
CA TRP A 115 0.87 -4.44 -5.07
C TRP A 115 0.51 -4.77 -3.64
N HIS A 116 0.44 -6.08 -3.37
CA HIS A 116 -0.02 -6.65 -2.10
C HIS A 116 1.14 -7.39 -1.45
N TYR A 117 1.40 -7.13 -0.17
CA TYR A 117 2.52 -7.68 0.59
C TYR A 117 2.13 -8.00 2.03
N ARG A 118 3.09 -8.40 2.87
CA ARG A 118 2.94 -8.51 4.33
C ARG A 118 4.16 -7.87 4.98
N ALA A 119 3.97 -6.76 5.69
CA ALA A 119 5.00 -6.06 6.44
C ALA A 119 4.54 -5.80 7.87
#